data_AF-A0A0G0T2G5-F1
#
_entry.id   AF-A0A0G0T2G5-F1
#
_cell.length_a   1.000
_cell.length_b   1.000
_cell.length_c   1.000
_cell.angle_alpha   90.00
_cell.angle_beta   90.00
_cell.angle_gamma   90.00
#
_symmetry.space_group_name_H-M   'P 1'
#
loop_
_entity.id
_entity.type
_entity.pdbx_description
1 polymer ?
#
loop_
_entity_poly.entity_id
_entity_poly.type
_entity_poly.pdbx_seq_one_letter_code
_entity_poly.pdbx_strand_id
1 'polypeptide(L)'
;MKVLFPAQHDRMFISNRTWFEIISFALRLNSGQARLPTLARTRLQRCSSFGQGNSGQALAEVLFALAMSILLIMGMVVAMRSGLSNSQYSVHKIQSRFLAEEGIELARIARDNNGITSVRNGCCNINNNTIQNGTTFIRSINTNPSPCATIGLCRVTVTIEWTELNRDVNTVLTTILTNRND
;
A
#
# COMPACT_ATOMS: atom_id res chain seq x y z
N MET A 1 -12.64 23.08 -18.84
CA MET A 1 -11.67 23.44 -17.78
C MET A 1 -10.77 22.23 -17.56
N LYS A 2 -9.51 22.29 -17.99
CA LYS A 2 -8.59 21.14 -17.97
C LYS A 2 -7.92 21.11 -16.60
N VAL A 3 -8.36 20.22 -15.71
CA VAL A 3 -7.74 20.05 -14.39
C VAL A 3 -6.39 19.36 -14.60
N LEU A 4 -5.33 20.17 -14.68
CA LEU A 4 -3.95 19.69 -14.69
C LEU A 4 -3.61 19.26 -13.25
N PHE A 5 -3.85 17.99 -12.96
CA PHE A 5 -3.31 17.38 -11.75
C PHE A 5 -1.80 17.28 -11.89
N PRO A 6 -1.00 17.86 -10.97
CA PRO A 6 0.39 17.50 -10.88
C PRO A 6 0.45 16.01 -10.50
N ALA A 7 0.95 15.19 -11.42
CA ALA A 7 1.32 13.82 -11.13
C ALA A 7 2.46 13.86 -10.11
N GLN A 8 2.13 13.91 -8.82
CA GLN A 8 3.08 13.56 -7.78
C GLN A 8 3.39 12.08 -7.95
N HIS A 9 4.46 11.83 -8.70
CA HIS A 9 5.25 10.61 -8.60
C HIS A 9 5.86 10.56 -7.20
N ASP A 10 5.03 10.23 -6.21
CA ASP A 10 5.51 9.64 -4.97
C ASP A 10 6.22 8.35 -5.37
N ARG A 11 7.55 8.44 -5.50
CA ARG A 11 8.42 7.28 -5.64
C ARG A 11 8.21 6.48 -4.37
N MET A 12 7.33 5.50 -4.45
CA MET A 12 7.15 4.46 -3.46
C MET A 12 8.47 3.67 -3.45
N PHE A 13 9.45 4.18 -2.70
CA PHE A 13 10.62 3.42 -2.28
C PHE A 13 10.11 2.37 -1.30
N ILE A 14 9.47 1.33 -1.86
CA ILE A 14 9.44 0.04 -1.23
C ILE A 14 10.92 -0.33 -1.10
N SER A 15 11.45 -0.22 0.11
CA SER A 15 12.75 -0.75 0.50
C SER A 15 12.72 -2.27 0.25
N ASN A 16 12.90 -2.63 -1.00
CA ASN A 16 12.87 -3.97 -1.57
C ASN A 16 14.16 -4.75 -1.25
N ARG A 17 14.98 -4.22 -0.34
CA ARG A 17 16.32 -4.73 -0.04
C ARG A 17 16.30 -6.07 0.68
N THR A 18 15.19 -6.47 1.30
CA THR A 18 15.07 -7.78 1.95
C THR A 18 14.42 -8.83 1.03
N TRP A 19 13.49 -8.44 0.16
CA TRP A 19 12.84 -9.37 -0.77
C TRP A 19 13.73 -9.78 -1.93
N PHE A 20 14.59 -8.89 -2.44
CA PHE A 20 15.56 -9.25 -3.49
C PHE A 20 16.65 -10.22 -3.00
N GLU A 21 17.01 -10.19 -1.71
CA GLU A 21 17.98 -11.13 -1.14
C GLU A 21 17.39 -12.54 -1.00
N ILE A 22 16.11 -12.66 -0.59
CA ILE A 22 15.44 -13.96 -0.46
C ILE A 22 15.21 -14.60 -1.84
N ILE A 23 14.78 -13.83 -2.84
CA ILE A 23 14.59 -14.35 -4.21
C ILE A 23 15.94 -14.65 -4.89
N SER A 24 16.98 -13.84 -4.64
CA SER A 24 18.34 -14.12 -5.15
C SER A 24 18.95 -15.38 -4.53
N PHE A 25 18.66 -15.68 -3.27
CA PHE A 25 19.08 -16.93 -2.63
C PHE A 25 18.36 -18.14 -3.24
N ALA A 26 17.05 -18.03 -3.52
CA ALA A 26 16.28 -19.08 -4.17
C ALA A 26 16.70 -19.33 -5.64
N LEU A 27 17.05 -18.28 -6.40
CA LEU A 27 17.54 -18.41 -7.77
C LEU A 27 18.99 -18.93 -7.84
N ARG A 28 19.84 -18.64 -6.83
CA ARG A 28 21.21 -19.20 -6.78
C ARG A 28 21.23 -20.71 -6.56
N LEU A 29 20.23 -21.28 -5.89
CA LEU A 29 20.12 -22.74 -5.72
C LEU A 29 19.66 -23.48 -6.98
N ASN A 30 19.18 -22.77 -8.01
CA ASN A 30 18.71 -23.37 -9.27
C ASN A 30 19.67 -23.15 -10.47
N SER A 31 20.77 -22.42 -10.28
CA SER A 31 21.75 -22.13 -11.36
C SER A 31 22.89 -23.14 -11.46
N GLY A 32 22.85 -24.21 -10.66
CA GLY A 32 23.73 -25.38 -10.81
C GLY A 32 23.34 -26.24 -12.03
N GLN A 33 23.71 -25.78 -13.22
CA GLN A 33 23.99 -26.59 -14.41
C GLN A 33 22.80 -27.35 -15.05
N ALA A 34 21.97 -26.65 -15.82
CA ALA A 34 21.19 -27.27 -16.89
C ALA A 34 21.89 -27.07 -18.25
N ARG A 35 22.78 -28.00 -18.61
CA ARG A 35 23.12 -28.29 -20.01
C ARG A 35 22.00 -29.17 -20.58
N LEU A 36 21.29 -28.69 -21.60
CA LEU A 36 20.44 -29.49 -22.49
C LEU A 36 21.16 -29.65 -23.84
N PRO A 37 20.71 -30.53 -24.75
CA PRO A 37 20.32 -31.93 -24.55
C PRO A 37 21.10 -32.82 -25.55
N THR A 38 21.36 -34.09 -25.22
CA THR A 38 21.74 -35.06 -26.26
C THR A 38 20.71 -36.18 -26.27
N LEU A 39 20.08 -36.33 -27.43
CA LEU A 39 19.00 -37.25 -27.73
C LEU A 39 19.40 -38.72 -27.51
N ALA A 40 18.36 -39.52 -27.30
CA ALA A 40 18.30 -40.96 -27.50
C ALA A 40 19.10 -41.82 -26.51
N ARG A 41 18.41 -42.25 -25.45
CA ARG A 41 18.20 -43.69 -25.23
C ARG A 41 17.07 -43.92 -24.24
N THR A 42 15.94 -44.33 -24.79
CA THR A 42 14.96 -45.19 -24.13
C THR A 42 15.70 -46.42 -23.60
N ARG A 43 16.05 -46.40 -22.32
CA ARG A 43 16.29 -47.62 -21.54
C ARG A 43 15.33 -47.60 -20.37
N LEU A 44 14.23 -48.31 -20.61
CA LEU A 44 13.58 -49.22 -19.68
C LEU A 44 13.93 -48.97 -18.21
N GLN A 45 12.95 -48.38 -17.53
CA GLN A 45 12.35 -49.01 -16.38
C GLN A 45 13.37 -49.61 -15.42
N ARG A 46 14.06 -48.72 -14.72
CA ARG A 46 14.61 -49.08 -13.42
C ARG A 46 13.39 -49.21 -12.53
N CYS A 47 12.89 -50.43 -12.36
CA CYS A 47 12.09 -50.78 -11.19
C CYS A 47 12.90 -50.27 -10.00
N SER A 48 12.50 -49.13 -9.44
CA SER A 48 12.98 -48.72 -8.13
C SER A 48 12.49 -49.83 -7.21
N SER A 49 13.40 -50.72 -6.87
CA SER A 49 13.24 -51.63 -5.77
C SER A 49 12.90 -50.76 -4.55
N PHE A 50 11.60 -50.62 -4.30
CA PHE A 50 11.05 -50.47 -2.95
C PHE A 50 11.31 -51.82 -2.27
N GLY A 51 12.59 -52.11 -2.07
CA GLY A 51 13.12 -53.45 -1.91
C GLY A 51 14.10 -53.45 -0.77
N GLN A 52 13.56 -53.81 0.39
CA GLN A 52 14.16 -54.67 1.40
C GLN A 52 15.62 -54.38 1.75
N GLY A 53 15.78 -53.79 2.94
CA GLY A 53 17.08 -53.73 3.59
C GLY A 53 17.10 -52.93 4.88
N ASN A 54 16.30 -51.85 5.00
CA ASN A 54 16.27 -51.01 6.20
C ASN A 54 14.89 -50.37 6.40
N SER A 55 13.96 -51.08 7.04
CA SER A 55 12.62 -50.57 7.40
C SER A 55 12.65 -49.23 8.17
N GLY A 56 13.80 -48.88 8.77
CA GLY A 56 14.01 -47.59 9.43
C GLY A 56 14.21 -46.39 8.49
N GLN A 57 14.66 -46.59 7.24
CA GLN A 57 14.95 -45.47 6.32
C GLN A 57 13.69 -44.88 5.70
N ALA A 58 12.70 -45.71 5.36
CA ALA A 58 11.43 -45.23 4.79
C ALA A 58 10.66 -44.32 5.77
N LEU A 59 10.72 -44.64 7.07
CA LEU A 59 10.13 -43.80 8.12
C LEU A 59 10.80 -42.42 8.17
N ALA A 60 12.14 -42.39 8.11
CA ALA A 60 12.89 -41.14 8.14
C ALA A 60 12.60 -40.25 6.92
N GLU A 61 12.44 -40.84 5.73
CA GLU A 61 12.11 -40.12 4.50
C GLU A 61 10.72 -39.47 4.57
N VAL A 62 9.71 -40.19 5.06
CA VAL A 62 8.35 -39.65 5.23
C VAL A 62 8.33 -38.52 6.27
N LEU A 63 9.06 -38.67 7.38
CA LEU A 63 9.18 -37.61 8.39
C LEU A 63 9.85 -36.35 7.84
N PHE A 64 10.89 -36.51 7.02
CA PHE A 64 11.56 -35.38 6.40
C PHE A 64 10.65 -34.68 5.37
N ALA A 65 9.95 -35.44 4.53
CA ALA A 65 8.99 -34.89 3.58
C ALA A 65 7.85 -34.13 4.29
N LEU A 66 7.36 -34.66 5.42
CA LEU A 66 6.35 -34.00 6.24
C LEU A 66 6.88 -32.72 6.90
N ALA A 67 8.12 -32.72 7.39
CA ALA A 67 8.73 -31.52 7.97
C ALA A 67 8.89 -30.40 6.91
N MET A 68 9.33 -30.77 5.70
CA MET A 68 9.46 -29.82 4.59
C MET A 68 8.12 -29.25 4.16
N SER A 69 7.05 -30.06 4.10
CA SER A 69 5.73 -29.57 3.70
C SER A 69 5.17 -28.54 4.69
N ILE A 70 5.37 -28.76 5.99
CA ILE A 70 4.97 -27.81 7.05
C ILE A 70 5.71 -26.48 6.89
N LEU A 71 7.02 -26.50 6.64
CA LEU A 71 7.81 -25.28 6.43
C LEU A 71 7.34 -24.48 5.22
N LEU A 72 6.97 -25.15 4.13
CA LEU A 72 6.46 -24.49 2.93
C LEU A 72 5.12 -23.78 3.19
N ILE A 73 4.20 -24.43 3.89
CA ILE A 73 2.90 -23.84 4.23
C ILE A 73 3.10 -22.62 5.15
N MET A 74 3.98 -22.71 6.15
CA MET A 74 4.30 -21.57 7.03
C MET A 74 4.87 -20.38 6.23
N GLY A 75 5.80 -20.65 5.31
CA GLY A 75 6.38 -19.61 4.45
C GLY A 75 5.31 -18.89 3.62
N MET A 76 4.36 -19.63 3.06
CA MET A 76 3.27 -19.07 2.26
C MET A 76 2.33 -18.18 3.09
N VAL A 77 1.98 -18.59 4.31
CA VAL A 77 1.10 -17.81 5.20
C VAL A 77 1.72 -16.46 5.56
N VAL A 78 3.03 -16.43 5.84
CA VAL A 78 3.73 -15.17 6.15
C VAL A 78 3.74 -14.23 4.94
N ALA A 79 4.04 -14.75 3.74
CA ALA A 79 4.01 -13.96 2.52
C ALA A 79 2.60 -13.38 2.25
N MET A 80 1.55 -14.19 2.43
CA MET A 80 0.17 -13.74 2.23
C MET A 80 -0.23 -12.62 3.20
N ARG A 81 0.14 -12.74 4.49
CA ARG A 81 -0.13 -11.69 5.48
C ARG A 81 0.52 -10.35 5.10
N SER A 82 1.76 -10.40 4.60
CA SER A 82 2.46 -9.19 4.14
C SER A 82 1.81 -8.53 2.92
N GLY A 83 1.25 -9.34 2.00
CA GLY A 83 0.53 -8.83 0.84
C GLY A 83 -0.78 -8.14 1.23
N LEU A 84 -1.51 -8.71 2.20
CA LEU A 84 -2.79 -8.17 2.64
C LEU A 84 -2.64 -6.80 3.32
N SER A 85 -1.66 -6.62 4.20
CA SER A 85 -1.44 -5.33 4.87
C SER A 85 -1.09 -4.21 3.90
N ASN A 86 -0.28 -4.51 2.87
CA ASN A 86 0.07 -3.54 1.84
C ASN A 86 -1.14 -3.14 0.97
N SER A 87 -2.04 -4.09 0.70
CA SER A 87 -3.28 -3.83 -0.02
C SER A 87 -4.22 -2.93 0.79
N GLN A 88 -4.42 -3.24 2.07
CA GLN A 88 -5.25 -2.42 2.97
C GLN A 88 -4.72 -0.98 3.08
N TYR A 89 -3.41 -0.81 3.28
CA TYR A 89 -2.78 0.50 3.29
C TYR A 89 -3.03 1.29 1.99
N SER A 90 -2.94 0.63 0.84
CA SER A 90 -3.19 1.27 -0.46
C SER A 90 -4.64 1.74 -0.59
N VAL A 91 -5.60 0.93 -0.11
CA VAL A 91 -7.02 1.30 -0.08
C VAL A 91 -7.25 2.49 0.85
N HIS A 92 -6.73 2.47 2.08
CA HIS A 92 -6.87 3.58 3.02
C HIS A 92 -6.22 4.86 2.49
N LYS A 93 -5.06 4.76 1.80
CA LYS A 93 -4.42 5.91 1.16
C LYS A 93 -5.32 6.52 0.07
N ILE A 94 -5.94 5.69 -0.78
CA ILE A 94 -6.87 6.17 -1.81
C ILE A 94 -8.10 6.83 -1.17
N GLN A 95 -8.68 6.21 -0.14
CA GLN A 95 -9.83 6.76 0.59
C GLN A 95 -9.48 8.11 1.25
N SER A 96 -8.33 8.20 1.91
CA SER A 96 -7.86 9.45 2.53
C SER A 96 -7.74 10.57 1.50
N ARG A 97 -7.27 10.26 0.28
CA ARG A 97 -7.18 11.24 -0.80
C ARG A 97 -8.54 11.68 -1.29
N PHE A 98 -9.48 10.76 -1.48
CA PHE A 98 -10.85 11.08 -1.85
C PHE A 98 -11.52 12.00 -0.81
N LEU A 99 -11.34 11.71 0.49
CA LEU A 99 -11.82 12.56 1.58
C LEU A 99 -11.15 13.94 1.60
N ALA A 100 -9.86 14.01 1.26
CA ALA A 100 -9.15 15.28 1.15
C ALA A 100 -9.66 16.13 -0.01
N GLU A 101 -9.92 15.51 -1.16
CA GLU A 101 -10.50 16.15 -2.35
C GLU A 101 -11.91 16.66 -2.05
N GLU A 102 -12.75 15.87 -1.39
CA GLU A 102 -14.06 16.32 -0.91
C GLU A 102 -13.93 17.54 0.03
N GLY A 103 -12.96 17.53 0.94
CA GLY A 103 -12.68 18.69 1.81
C GLY A 103 -12.34 19.97 1.03
N ILE A 104 -11.62 19.84 -0.09
CA ILE A 104 -11.34 20.98 -0.98
C ILE A 104 -12.59 21.45 -1.70
N GLU A 105 -13.44 20.54 -2.18
CA GLU A 105 -14.70 20.92 -2.82
C GLU A 105 -15.62 21.64 -1.83
N LEU A 106 -15.68 21.22 -0.57
CA LEU A 106 -16.41 21.94 0.47
C LEU A 106 -15.88 23.37 0.67
N ALA A 107 -14.55 23.56 0.67
CA ALA A 107 -13.96 24.88 0.74
C ALA A 107 -14.27 25.75 -0.49
N ARG A 108 -14.35 25.15 -1.69
CA ARG A 108 -14.78 25.84 -2.91
C ARG A 108 -16.26 26.23 -2.86
N ILE A 109 -17.13 25.34 -2.40
CA ILE A 109 -18.56 25.62 -2.23
C ILE A 109 -18.76 26.76 -1.22
N ALA A 110 -18.03 26.74 -0.11
CA ALA A 110 -18.10 27.82 0.88
C ALA A 110 -17.66 29.17 0.30
N ARG A 111 -16.57 29.18 -0.50
CA ARG A 111 -16.13 30.36 -1.26
C ARG A 111 -17.19 30.83 -2.24
N ASP A 112 -17.81 29.92 -2.99
CA ASP A 112 -18.74 30.27 -4.06
C ASP A 112 -20.06 30.80 -3.50
N ASN A 113 -20.51 30.30 -2.35
CA ASN A 113 -21.75 30.73 -1.70
C ASN A 113 -21.61 32.08 -0.96
N ASN A 114 -20.49 32.30 -0.26
CA ASN A 114 -20.36 33.38 0.72
C ASN A 114 -19.10 34.25 0.52
N GLY A 115 -18.38 34.06 -0.58
CA GLY A 115 -17.10 34.73 -0.86
C GLY A 115 -15.91 34.15 -0.08
N ILE A 116 -14.71 34.68 -0.32
CA ILE A 116 -13.46 34.22 0.33
C ILE A 116 -13.45 34.44 1.86
N THR A 117 -14.29 35.35 2.34
CA THR A 117 -14.46 35.68 3.77
C THR A 117 -15.12 34.57 4.58
N SER A 118 -15.91 33.69 3.96
CA SER A 118 -16.49 32.54 4.66
C SER A 118 -15.44 31.45 4.93
N VAL A 119 -14.53 31.26 3.97
CA VAL A 119 -13.37 30.37 4.11
C VAL A 119 -12.45 30.85 5.23
N ARG A 120 -12.29 32.18 5.33
CA ARG A 120 -11.55 32.87 6.39
C ARG A 120 -12.12 32.58 7.79
N ASN A 121 -13.44 32.57 7.95
CA ASN A 121 -14.10 32.42 9.25
C ASN A 121 -14.28 30.95 9.67
N GLY A 122 -13.56 30.02 9.03
CA GLY A 122 -13.57 28.62 9.44
C GLY A 122 -14.81 27.85 8.99
N CYS A 123 -15.41 28.17 7.83
CA CYS A 123 -16.51 27.43 7.17
C CYS A 123 -16.39 25.91 7.20
N CYS A 124 -15.14 25.46 7.31
CA CYS A 124 -14.69 24.16 6.94
C CYS A 124 -13.83 23.55 8.06
N ASN A 125 -13.76 24.19 9.25
CA ASN A 125 -13.10 23.65 10.42
C ASN A 125 -13.97 22.52 11.03
N ILE A 126 -14.16 21.49 10.22
CA ILE A 126 -14.98 20.33 10.48
C ILE A 126 -14.01 19.24 10.90
N ASN A 127 -13.80 19.11 12.20
CA ASN A 127 -13.14 17.94 12.79
C ASN A 127 -14.14 16.78 12.81
N ASN A 128 -14.54 16.32 11.62
CA ASN A 128 -15.44 15.17 11.50
C ASN A 128 -14.62 13.90 11.42
N ASN A 129 -14.92 12.99 12.34
CA ASN A 129 -14.44 11.63 12.29
C ASN A 129 -15.34 10.84 11.34
N THR A 130 -14.78 10.41 10.21
CA THR A 130 -15.50 9.54 9.27
C THR A 130 -15.00 8.12 9.44
N ILE A 131 -15.89 7.18 9.71
CA ILE A 131 -15.55 5.76 9.79
C ILE A 131 -15.79 5.15 8.42
N GLN A 132 -14.73 4.67 7.76
CA GLN A 132 -14.84 3.87 6.54
C GLN A 132 -14.12 2.55 6.73
N ASN A 133 -14.82 1.45 6.42
CA ASN A 133 -14.25 0.09 6.47
C ASN A 133 -13.61 -0.28 7.84
N GLY A 134 -14.16 0.22 8.94
CA GLY A 134 -13.65 0.00 10.29
C GLY A 134 -12.44 0.85 10.69
N THR A 135 -11.96 1.72 9.79
CA THR A 135 -10.91 2.71 10.09
C THR A 135 -11.51 4.10 10.29
N THR A 136 -10.99 4.82 11.28
CA THR A 136 -11.41 6.20 11.57
C THR A 136 -10.47 7.16 10.87
N PHE A 137 -11.03 7.98 9.98
CA PHE A 137 -10.34 9.08 9.34
C PHE A 137 -10.73 10.39 10.02
N ILE A 138 -9.74 11.14 10.49
CA ILE A 138 -9.91 12.47 11.07
C ILE A 138 -9.57 13.48 9.97
N ARG A 139 -10.54 14.34 9.63
CA ARG A 139 -10.35 15.43 8.66
C ARG A 139 -10.08 16.73 9.40
N SER A 140 -9.06 17.46 8.96
CA SER A 140 -8.77 18.83 9.40
C SER A 140 -8.57 19.72 8.18
N ILE A 141 -9.25 20.86 8.12
CA ILE A 141 -9.11 21.84 7.03
C ILE A 141 -8.58 23.13 7.62
N ASN A 142 -7.32 23.43 7.29
CA ASN A 142 -6.60 24.58 7.77
C ASN A 142 -6.40 25.58 6.64
N THR A 143 -6.41 26.87 6.97
CA THR A 143 -6.10 27.95 6.04
C THR A 143 -4.76 28.60 6.41
N ASN A 144 -3.98 29.02 5.41
CA ASN A 144 -2.74 29.76 5.63
C ASN A 144 -2.63 30.94 4.63
N PRO A 145 -2.51 32.19 5.10
CA PRO A 145 -2.59 32.62 6.51
C PRO A 145 -3.95 32.27 7.14
N SER A 146 -3.95 32.03 8.46
CA SER A 146 -5.18 31.88 9.26
C SER A 146 -5.36 33.14 10.10
N PRO A 147 -6.45 33.90 9.94
CA PRO A 147 -7.43 33.82 8.86
C PRO A 147 -6.81 34.25 7.52
N CYS A 148 -7.39 33.88 6.36
CA CYS A 148 -6.87 34.27 5.04
C CYS A 148 -6.78 35.80 4.90
N ALA A 149 -5.63 36.34 5.30
CA ALA A 149 -5.29 37.73 5.35
C ALA A 149 -4.71 38.14 4.00
N THR A 150 -5.19 39.27 3.49
CA THR A 150 -4.83 39.90 2.22
C THR A 150 -5.64 39.41 1.00
N ILE A 151 -5.91 40.39 0.14
CA ILE A 151 -6.94 40.42 -0.90
C ILE A 151 -6.58 39.38 -1.98
N GLY A 152 -7.50 38.45 -2.23
CA GLY A 152 -7.50 37.64 -3.46
C GLY A 152 -6.89 36.23 -3.39
N LEU A 153 -6.15 35.83 -2.34
CA LEU A 153 -5.50 34.50 -2.29
C LEU A 153 -5.63 33.84 -0.90
N CYS A 154 -6.10 32.59 -0.87
CA CYS A 154 -6.26 31.80 0.35
C CYS A 154 -5.73 30.38 0.13
N ARG A 155 -4.66 29.98 0.83
CA ARG A 155 -4.18 28.59 0.79
C ARG A 155 -5.01 27.75 1.73
N VAL A 156 -5.70 26.75 1.19
CA VAL A 156 -6.45 25.76 1.94
C VAL A 156 -5.62 24.48 1.97
N THR A 157 -5.41 23.95 3.17
CA THR A 157 -4.68 22.72 3.43
C THR A 157 -5.63 21.75 4.10
N VAL A 158 -5.97 20.66 3.43
CA VAL A 158 -6.77 19.58 4.00
C VAL A 158 -5.84 18.47 4.43
N THR A 159 -5.87 18.13 5.71
CA THR A 159 -5.14 17.01 6.31
C THR A 159 -6.14 15.93 6.67
N ILE A 160 -5.90 14.71 6.21
CA ILE A 160 -6.61 13.51 6.65
C ILE A 160 -5.64 12.66 7.45
N GLU A 161 -6.00 12.34 8.68
CA GLU A 161 -5.19 11.51 9.58
C GLU A 161 -5.93 10.20 9.86
N TRP A 162 -5.19 9.09 9.90
CA TRP A 162 -5.70 7.79 10.31
C TRP A 162 -4.58 6.97 10.93
N THR A 163 -4.96 5.98 11.74
CA THR A 163 -3.98 5.09 12.40
C THR A 163 -3.95 3.74 11.67
N GLU A 164 -2.75 3.31 11.27
CA GLU A 164 -2.48 2.03 10.60
C GLU A 164 -1.38 1.29 11.37
N LEU A 165 -1.67 0.09 11.89
CA LEU A 165 -0.69 -0.73 12.62
C LEU A 165 0.03 0.03 13.75
N ASN A 166 -0.72 0.80 14.56
CA ASN A 166 -0.20 1.68 15.63
C ASN A 166 0.73 2.80 15.14
N ARG A 167 0.62 3.20 13.87
CA ARG A 167 1.30 4.38 13.33
C ARG A 167 0.28 5.36 12.79
N ASP A 168 0.43 6.61 13.16
CA ASP A 168 -0.37 7.69 12.60
C ASP A 168 0.18 8.04 11.22
N VAL A 169 -0.70 7.97 10.23
CA VAL A 169 -0.42 8.30 8.84
C VAL A 169 -1.32 9.47 8.46
N ASN A 170 -0.78 10.37 7.65
CA ASN A 170 -1.56 11.48 7.14
C ASN A 170 -1.41 11.65 5.62
N THR A 171 -2.44 12.24 5.04
CA THR A 171 -2.48 12.69 3.65
C THR A 171 -2.79 14.18 3.68
N VAL A 172 -1.92 14.98 3.08
CA VAL A 172 -2.06 16.44 3.02
C VAL A 172 -2.29 16.87 1.59
N LEU A 173 -3.37 17.61 1.36
CA LEU A 173 -3.69 18.20 0.06
C LEU A 173 -3.83 19.72 0.21
N THR A 174 -3.03 20.45 -0.57
CA THR A 174 -3.03 21.91 -0.55
C THR A 174 -3.58 22.46 -1.86
N THR A 175 -4.47 23.44 -1.77
CA THR A 175 -4.95 24.22 -2.92
C THR A 175 -4.90 25.71 -2.61
N ILE A 176 -4.82 26.52 -3.65
CA ILE A 176 -4.95 27.97 -3.55
C ILE A 176 -6.32 28.33 -4.11
N LEU A 177 -7.12 29.02 -3.30
CA LEU A 177 -8.39 29.60 -3.72
C LEU A 177 -8.20 31.09 -3.96
N THR A 178 -8.62 31.54 -5.13
CA THR A 178 -8.69 32.97 -5.46
C THR A 178 -10.11 33.50 -5.30
N ASN A 179 -10.25 34.82 -5.18
CA ASN A 179 -11.56 35.47 -5.26
C ASN A 179 -12.16 35.22 -6.66
N ARG A 180 -13.50 35.21 -6.75
CA ARG A 180 -14.21 34.97 -8.02
C ARG A 180 -14.08 36.14 -9.01
N ASN A 181 -13.83 37.34 -8.50
CA ASN A 181 -13.91 38.59 -9.25
C ASN A 181 -12.56 39.10 -9.77
N ASP A 182 -11.48 38.35 -9.58
CA ASP A 182 -10.13 38.63 -10.08
C ASP A 182 -9.76 37.61 -11.17
#